data_AF-A0A822HET1-F1
#
_entry.id   AF-A0A822HET1-F1
#
_cell.length_a   1.000
_cell.length_b   1.000
_cell.length_c   1.000
_cell.angle_alpha   90.00
_cell.angle_beta   90.00
_cell.angle_gamma   90.00
#
_symmetry.space_group_name_H-M   'P 1'
#
loop_
_entity.id
_entity.type
_entity.pdbx_description
1 polymer ?
#
loop_
_entity_poly.entity_id
_entity_poly.type
_entity_poly.pdbx_seq_one_letter_code
_entity_poly.pdbx_strand_id
1 'polypeptide(L)' 'MPSVFGINNLKFTIKNDIMIENECDYINVIKREIDDRLVGKSSGKRAILVFFESNRKLKEFYDSTALGSLKELTVYLTE' A
#
# COMPACT_ATOMS: atom_id res chain seq x y z
N MET A 1 12.85 -2.33 -13.70
CA MET A 1 13.28 -1.63 -12.46
C MET A 1 13.48 -0.16 -12.78
N PRO A 2 12.83 0.78 -12.09
CA PRO A 2 13.16 2.19 -12.26
C PRO A 2 14.59 2.43 -11.71
N SER A 3 15.33 3.30 -12.39
CA SER A 3 16.73 3.62 -12.10
C SER A 3 16.88 4.28 -10.72
N VAL A 4 17.81 3.76 -9.91
CA VAL A 4 18.27 4.39 -8.65
C VAL A 4 19.11 5.67 -8.87
N PHE A 5 19.40 6.01 -10.12
CA PHE A 5 20.24 7.16 -10.52
C PHE A 5 19.47 8.29 -11.21
N GLY A 6 18.14 8.20 -11.31
CA GLY A 6 17.31 9.32 -11.76
C GLY A 6 17.18 10.37 -10.65
N ILE A 7 17.14 11.66 -11.01
CA ILE A 7 16.79 12.75 -10.09
C ILE A 7 15.39 12.47 -9.55
N ASN A 8 15.31 11.83 -8.38
CA ASN A 8 14.05 11.46 -7.76
C ASN A 8 13.63 12.63 -6.85
N ASN A 9 12.69 13.45 -7.34
CA ASN A 9 12.13 14.57 -6.58
C ASN A 9 11.20 14.11 -5.45
N LEU A 10 10.91 12.81 -5.35
CA LEU A 10 10.11 12.23 -4.28
C LEU A 10 11.01 11.93 -3.07
N LYS A 11 11.04 12.86 -2.11
CA LYS A 11 11.70 12.64 -0.82
C LYS A 11 10.78 11.82 0.08
N PHE A 12 11.29 10.69 0.55
CA PHE A 12 10.63 9.93 1.61
C PHE A 12 10.58 10.77 2.90
N THR A 13 9.40 10.88 3.49
CA THR A 13 9.16 11.56 4.75
C THR A 13 8.39 10.64 5.67
N ILE A 14 9.04 10.21 6.75
CA ILE A 14 8.50 9.26 7.75
C ILE A 14 7.05 9.61 8.13
N LYS A 15 6.80 10.89 8.44
CA LYS A 15 5.48 11.38 8.90
C LYS A 15 4.35 11.22 7.89
N ASN A 16 4.64 11.26 6.59
CA ASN A 16 3.63 11.26 5.54
C ASN A 16 3.58 9.94 4.77
N ASP A 17 4.67 9.18 4.79
CA ASP A 17 4.83 7.99 3.95
C ASP A 17 4.67 6.69 4.72
N ILE A 18 4.80 6.70 6.05
CA ILE A 18 4.57 5.56 6.93
C ILE A 18 3.25 5.78 7.68
N MET A 19 2.42 4.74 7.69
CA MET A 19 1.18 4.66 8.45
C MET A 19 1.16 3.33 9.18
N ILE A 20 0.82 3.35 10.47
CA ILE A 20 0.72 2.17 11.31
C ILE A 20 -0.69 2.14 11.85
N GLU A 21 -1.44 1.10 11.51
CA GLU A 21 -2.81 0.92 11.98
C GLU A 21 -2.94 -0.26 12.91
N ASN A 22 -3.53 0.01 14.08
CA ASN A 22 -3.73 -0.96 15.16
C ASN A 22 -5.21 -1.20 15.48
N GLU A 23 -6.13 -0.60 14.72
CA GLU A 23 -7.55 -0.74 14.95
C GLU A 23 -8.13 -2.04 14.34
N CYS A 24 -9.27 -2.48 14.87
CA CYS A 24 -9.97 -3.67 14.36
C CYS A 24 -10.43 -3.50 12.90
N ASP A 25 -10.70 -2.26 12.45
CA ASP A 25 -11.13 -1.96 11.09
C ASP A 25 -9.97 -1.64 10.12
N TYR A 26 -8.80 -2.22 10.39
CA TYR A 26 -7.58 -2.00 9.62
C TYR A 26 -7.77 -2.23 8.11
N ILE A 27 -8.66 -3.14 7.70
CA ILE A 27 -8.92 -3.45 6.28
C ILE A 27 -9.44 -2.21 5.54
N ASN A 28 -10.46 -1.55 6.08
CA ASN A 28 -11.07 -0.38 5.45
C ASN A 28 -10.12 0.82 5.48
N VAL A 29 -9.39 0.98 6.58
CA VAL A 29 -8.43 2.08 6.74
C VAL A 29 -7.27 1.94 5.76
N ILE A 30 -6.68 0.75 5.63
CA ILE A 30 -5.63 0.49 4.64
C ILE A 30 -6.15 0.70 3.22
N LYS A 31 -7.38 0.26 2.91
CA LYS A 31 -7.98 0.47 1.58
C LYS A 31 -8.13 1.95 1.25
N ARG A 32 -8.63 2.74 2.20
CA ARG A 32 -8.77 4.20 2.04
C ARG A 32 -7.40 4.86 1.78
N GLU A 33 -6.38 4.50 2.55
CA GLU A 33 -5.04 5.04 2.37
C GLU A 33 -4.48 4.67 0.99
N ILE A 34 -4.71 3.44 0.52
CA ILE A 34 -4.32 3.02 -0.83
C ILE A 34 -5.02 3.88 -1.89
N ASP A 35 -6.33 4.07 -1.78
CA ASP A 35 -7.11 4.87 -2.73
C ASP A 35 -6.67 6.33 -2.75
N ASP A 36 -6.46 6.94 -1.58
CA ASP A 36 -6.01 8.32 -1.45
C ASP A 36 -4.62 8.51 -2.08
N ARG A 37 -3.72 7.54 -1.90
CA ARG A 37 -2.38 7.56 -2.51
C ARG A 37 -2.39 7.29 -4.02
N LEU A 38 -3.35 6.51 -4.52
CA LEU A 38 -3.51 6.24 -5.95
C LEU A 38 -4.18 7.40 -6.71
N VAL A 39 -5.19 8.03 -6.12
CA VAL A 39 -6.00 9.09 -6.77
C VAL A 39 -5.39 10.49 -6.57
N GLY A 40 -4.79 10.75 -5.41
CA GLY A 40 -4.49 12.11 -4.95
C GLY A 40 -3.17 12.74 -5.41
N LYS A 41 -2.21 11.99 -5.98
CA LYS A 41 -0.88 12.52 -6.32
C LYS A 41 -0.53 12.32 -7.80
N SER A 42 -1.12 13.18 -8.61
CA SER A 42 -0.78 13.40 -10.02
C SER A 42 0.74 13.56 -10.21
N SER A 43 1.30 12.72 -11.09
CA SER A 43 2.63 12.75 -11.76
C SER A 43 3.58 11.56 -11.55
N GLY A 44 3.28 10.60 -10.67
CA GLY A 44 4.18 9.44 -10.47
C GLY A 44 3.46 8.13 -10.15
N LYS A 45 3.88 7.03 -10.81
CA LYS A 45 3.52 5.66 -10.40
C LYS A 45 4.18 5.39 -9.04
N ARG A 46 3.42 5.45 -7.95
CA ARG A 46 3.93 5.19 -6.61
C ARG A 46 3.59 3.77 -6.19
N ALA A 47 4.61 2.98 -5.86
CA ALA A 47 4.38 1.67 -5.26
C ALA A 47 3.94 1.83 -3.80
N ILE A 48 3.00 1.01 -3.37
CA ILE A 48 2.52 0.92 -1.99
C ILE A 48 2.90 -0.47 -1.47
N LEU A 49 3.55 -0.49 -0.32
CA LEU A 49 3.92 -1.71 0.38
C LEU A 49 3.07 -1.80 1.64
N VAL A 50 2.36 -2.90 1.81
CA VAL A 50 1.52 -3.17 2.97
C VAL A 50 2.09 -4.36 3.70
N PHE A 51 2.38 -4.19 4.98
CA PHE A 51 2.97 -5.22 5.84
C PHE A 51 1.96 -5.65 6.89
N PHE A 52 1.94 -6.94 7.18
CA PHE A 52 1.09 -7.54 8.20
C PHE A 52 1.96 -8.35 9.16
N GLU A 53 1.59 -8.36 10.44
CA GLU A 53 2.28 -9.14 11.48
C GLU A 53 2.19 -10.66 11.28
N SER A 54 1.26 -11.14 10.46
CA SER A 54 1.05 -12.57 10.24
C SER A 54 0.53 -12.86 8.84
N ASN A 55 0.91 -14.02 8.30
CA ASN A 55 0.41 -14.53 7.04
C ASN A 55 -1.12 -14.67 7.01
N ARG A 56 -1.73 -14.95 8.18
CA ARG A 56 -3.19 -15.03 8.32
C ARG A 56 -3.85 -13.68 8.01
N LYS A 57 -3.39 -12.60 8.65
CA LYS A 57 -3.93 -11.24 8.42
C LYS A 57 -3.65 -10.76 6.99
N LEU A 58 -2.46 -11.04 6.45
CA LEU A 58 -2.14 -10.75 5.05
C LEU A 58 -3.13 -11.43 4.09
N LYS A 59 -3.38 -12.73 4.30
CA LYS A 59 -4.31 -13.50 3.47
C LYS A 59 -5.75 -13.00 3.61
N GLU A 60 -6.20 -12.73 4.83
CA GLU A 60 -7.52 -12.17 5.11
C GLU A 60 -7.72 -10.84 4.39
N PHE A 61 -6.73 -9.95 4.42
CA PHE A 61 -6.76 -8.69 3.68
C PHE A 61 -6.77 -8.92 2.16
N TYR A 62 -5.93 -9.83 1.64
CA TYR A 62 -5.84 -10.13 0.21
C TYR A 62 -7.12 -10.76 -0.36
N ASP A 63 -7.81 -11.58 0.43
CA ASP A 63 -9.07 -12.23 0.08
C ASP A 63 -10.29 -11.36 0.40
N SER A 64 -10.10 -10.24 1.12
CA SER A 64 -11.19 -9.31 1.42
C SER A 64 -11.78 -8.68 0.16
N THR A 65 -13.08 -8.38 0.21
CA THR A 65 -13.78 -7.66 -0.86
C THR A 65 -13.24 -6.24 -1.04
N ALA A 66 -12.65 -5.66 0.02
CA ALA A 66 -12.03 -4.34 -0.01
C ALA A 66 -10.92 -4.26 -1.07
N LEU A 67 -10.15 -5.34 -1.29
CA LEU A 67 -9.09 -5.34 -2.30
C LEU A 67 -9.59 -5.64 -3.72
N GLY A 68 -10.87 -5.99 -3.91
CA GLY A 68 -11.39 -6.55 -5.16
C GLY A 68 -11.01 -5.76 -6.42
N SER A 69 -11.15 -4.44 -6.42
CA SER A 69 -10.80 -3.59 -7.58
C SER A 69 -9.30 -3.41 -7.82
N LEU A 70 -8.47 -3.69 -6.81
CA LEU A 70 -7.01 -3.53 -6.87
C LEU A 70 -6.28 -4.88 -6.98
N LYS A 71 -7.00 -6.00 -6.91
CA LYS A 71 -6.42 -7.35 -6.85
C LYS A 71 -5.58 -7.66 -8.08
N GLU A 72 -6.00 -7.21 -9.26
CA GLU A 72 -5.25 -7.37 -10.53
C GLU A 72 -3.93 -6.59 -10.57
N LEU A 73 -3.82 -5.52 -9.77
CA LEU A 73 -2.64 -4.66 -9.67
C LEU A 73 -1.75 -5.01 -8.47
N THR A 74 -2.16 -5.99 -7.66
CA THR A 74 -1.52 -6.34 -6.40
C THR A 74 -0.73 -7.63 -6.52
N VAL A 75 0.50 -7.63 -6.03
CA VAL A 75 1.32 -8.83 -5.90
C VAL A 75 1.31 -9.28 -4.44
N TYR A 76 0.93 -10.54 -4.21
CA TYR A 76 1.01 -11.19 -2.90
C TYR A 76 2.40 -11.81 -2.72
N LEU A 77 3.09 -11.46 -1.63
CA LEU A 77 4.43 -11.94 -1.32
C LEU A 77 4.48 -12.47 0.12
N THR A 78 5.07 -13.64 0.30
CA THR A 78 5.42 -14.25 1.59
C THR A 78 6.86 -14.75 1.50
N GLU A 79 7.58 -14.80 2.62
CA GLU A 79 8.90 -15.43 2.71
C GLU A 79 8.85 -16.95 2.47
#